data_AF-A0A2B8A4C7-F1
#
_entry.id   AF-A0A2B8A4C7-F1
#
_cell.length_a   1.000
_cell.length_b   1.000
_cell.length_c   1.000
_cell.angle_alpha   90.00
_cell.angle_beta   90.00
_cell.angle_gamma   90.00
#
_symmetry.space_group_name_H-M   'P 1'
#
loop_
_entity.id
_entity.type
_entity.pdbx_description
1 polymer ?
#
loop_
_entity_poly.entity_id
_entity_poly.type
_entity_poly.pdbx_seq_one_letter_code
_entity_poly.pdbx_strand_id
1 'polypeptide(L)'
;YNAQVNIDAVSSLFNKIGQGILVTHSQSGGPGWRTAIINNNVKAIASFEPGGDFVFPEGAAPDTIKLFGRTIVPPRVPMADFMKLAKIPIIIYYGDNIPEQHSANPGQEQWRVFLSVAKQFRDAVNSRGGDVTLIHLPEIGIKGNT
;
A
#
# COMPACT_ATOMS: atom_id res chain seq x y z
N TYR A 1 0.56 -18.38 -3.93
CA TYR A 1 0.03 -17.61 -2.78
C TYR A 1 -1.44 -17.29 -3.05
N ASN A 2 -2.32 -17.45 -2.06
CA ASN A 2 -3.73 -17.05 -2.17
C ASN A 2 -4.00 -15.90 -1.18
N ALA A 3 -4.13 -14.68 -1.69
CA ALA A 3 -4.37 -13.50 -0.87
C ALA A 3 -5.73 -13.54 -0.15
N GLN A 4 -6.73 -14.19 -0.74
CA GLN A 4 -8.08 -14.21 -0.21
C GLN A 4 -8.13 -14.89 1.17
N VAL A 5 -7.38 -15.98 1.35
CA VAL A 5 -7.29 -16.68 2.64
C VAL A 5 -6.80 -15.74 3.77
N ASN A 6 -5.80 -14.90 3.49
CA ASN A 6 -5.29 -13.94 4.45
C ASN A 6 -6.28 -12.80 4.71
N ILE A 7 -6.92 -12.29 3.65
CA ILE A 7 -7.92 -11.22 3.74
C ILE A 7 -9.10 -11.67 4.62
N ASP A 8 -9.60 -12.88 4.40
CA ASP A 8 -10.71 -13.47 5.14
C ASP A 8 -10.35 -13.73 6.60
N ALA A 9 -9.13 -14.21 6.87
CA ALA A 9 -8.65 -14.44 8.22
C ALA A 9 -8.54 -13.13 9.03
N VAL A 10 -7.94 -12.08 8.44
CA VAL A 10 -7.81 -10.78 9.11
C VAL A 10 -9.18 -10.10 9.26
N SER A 11 -10.06 -10.19 8.26
CA SER A 11 -11.44 -9.70 8.39
C SER A 11 -12.19 -10.41 9.52
N SER A 12 -12.07 -11.74 9.61
CA SER A 12 -12.67 -12.52 10.70
C SER A 12 -12.13 -12.13 12.07
N LEU A 13 -10.84 -11.80 12.17
CA LEU A 13 -10.25 -11.27 13.39
C LEU A 13 -10.92 -9.94 13.79
N PHE A 14 -11.03 -8.98 12.86
CA PHE A 14 -11.70 -7.69 13.11
C PHE A 14 -13.20 -7.83 13.45
N ASN A 15 -13.88 -8.84 12.91
CA ASN A 15 -15.24 -9.18 13.35
C ASN A 15 -15.29 -9.65 14.81
N LYS A 16 -14.25 -10.35 15.27
CA LYS A 16 -14.16 -10.87 16.63
C LYS A 16 -13.72 -9.81 17.65
N ILE A 17 -12.74 -8.98 17.30
CA ILE A 17 -12.11 -8.02 18.23
C ILE A 17 -12.74 -6.62 18.18
N GLY A 18 -13.58 -6.35 17.18
CA GLY A 18 -14.17 -5.03 16.97
C GLY A 18 -13.19 -4.05 16.31
N GLN A 19 -13.37 -2.76 16.61
CA GLN A 19 -12.70 -1.67 15.90
C GLN A 19 -11.20 -1.60 16.25
N GLY A 20 -10.35 -1.34 15.25
CA GLY A 20 -8.91 -1.20 15.49
C GLY A 20 -8.12 -0.64 14.31
N ILE A 21 -6.81 -0.49 14.52
CA ILE A 21 -5.84 -0.04 13.53
C ILE A 21 -5.13 -1.27 12.97
N LEU A 22 -5.10 -1.41 11.64
CA LEU A 22 -4.38 -2.49 10.98
C LEU A 22 -2.95 -2.06 10.66
N VAL A 23 -1.97 -2.77 11.22
CA VAL A 23 -0.56 -2.55 10.90
C VAL A 23 -0.10 -3.61 9.91
N THR A 24 0.52 -3.20 8.80
CA THR A 24 1.04 -4.10 7.76
C THR A 24 2.50 -3.82 7.46
N HIS A 25 3.18 -4.82 6.90
CA HIS A 25 4.57 -4.74 6.46
C HIS A 25 4.78 -5.49 5.14
N SER A 26 5.51 -4.88 4.21
CA SER A 26 5.91 -5.50 2.94
C SER A 26 4.72 -6.04 2.14
N GLN A 27 4.75 -7.33 1.76
CA GLN A 27 3.69 -8.00 1.00
C GLN A 27 2.29 -7.87 1.64
N SER A 28 2.19 -7.71 2.96
CA SER A 28 0.88 -7.63 3.63
C SER A 28 0.15 -6.30 3.40
N GLY A 29 0.78 -5.32 2.74
CA GLY A 29 0.12 -4.09 2.29
C GLY A 29 -1.10 -4.39 1.41
N GLY A 30 -0.92 -5.12 0.31
CA GLY A 30 -2.00 -5.47 -0.63
C GLY A 30 -3.23 -6.14 0.02
N PRO A 31 -3.05 -7.22 0.79
CA PRO A 31 -4.12 -7.81 1.59
C PRO A 31 -4.74 -6.82 2.58
N GLY A 32 -3.93 -5.97 3.25
CA GLY A 32 -4.43 -4.99 4.21
C GLY A 32 -5.40 -3.98 3.60
N TRP A 33 -5.10 -3.45 2.41
CA TRP A 33 -6.01 -2.55 1.69
C TRP A 33 -7.35 -3.24 1.42
N ARG A 34 -7.31 -4.50 0.98
CA ARG A 34 -8.50 -5.28 0.65
C ARG A 34 -9.31 -5.68 1.88
N THR A 35 -8.65 -5.96 3.00
CA THR A 35 -9.34 -6.18 4.28
C THR A 35 -10.12 -4.93 4.71
N ALA A 36 -9.53 -3.74 4.63
CA ALA A 36 -10.22 -2.50 4.99
C ALA A 36 -11.41 -2.18 4.06
N ILE A 37 -11.33 -2.58 2.78
CA ILE A 37 -12.45 -2.45 1.83
C ILE A 37 -13.64 -3.34 2.23
N ILE A 38 -13.40 -4.52 2.78
CA ILE A 38 -14.48 -5.46 3.12
C ILE A 38 -14.90 -5.42 4.60
N ASN A 39 -14.15 -4.75 5.47
CA ASN A 39 -14.41 -4.74 6.90
C ASN A 39 -14.33 -3.34 7.52
N ASN A 40 -15.50 -2.82 7.91
CA ASN A 40 -15.65 -1.48 8.49
C ASN A 40 -15.11 -1.35 9.94
N ASN A 41 -14.64 -2.45 10.55
CA ASN A 41 -13.98 -2.40 11.85
C ASN A 41 -12.51 -1.97 11.74
N VAL A 42 -11.91 -2.02 10.54
CA VAL A 42 -10.61 -1.36 10.31
C VAL A 42 -10.83 0.15 10.27
N LYS A 43 -10.23 0.87 11.22
CA LYS A 43 -10.42 2.33 11.37
C LYS A 43 -9.27 3.18 10.87
N ALA A 44 -8.10 2.58 10.69
CA ALA A 44 -6.94 3.19 10.04
C ALA A 44 -5.95 2.10 9.63
N ILE A 45 -5.01 2.44 8.76
CA ILE A 45 -3.90 1.56 8.37
C ILE A 45 -2.56 2.27 8.60
N ALA A 46 -1.61 1.57 9.22
CA ALA A 46 -0.20 1.95 9.19
C ALA A 46 0.58 0.87 8.44
N SER A 47 1.21 1.24 7.32
CA SER A 47 1.90 0.29 6.44
C SER A 47 3.38 0.62 6.33
N PHE A 48 4.22 -0.36 6.59
CA PHE A 48 5.67 -0.26 6.51
C PHE A 48 6.16 -0.93 5.23
N GLU A 49 6.77 -0.13 4.36
CA GLU A 49 7.34 -0.55 3.08
C GLU A 49 6.44 -1.49 2.26
N PRO A 50 5.15 -1.15 2.02
CA PRO A 50 4.27 -1.99 1.25
C PRO A 50 4.83 -2.31 -0.14
N GLY A 51 4.58 -3.54 -0.60
CA GLY A 51 4.93 -3.97 -1.94
C GLY A 51 4.07 -3.33 -3.03
N GLY A 52 4.38 -3.61 -4.29
CA GLY A 52 3.68 -3.04 -5.47
C GLY A 52 2.23 -3.50 -5.69
N ASP A 53 1.62 -4.26 -4.78
CA ASP A 53 0.24 -4.76 -4.89
C ASP A 53 -0.82 -3.81 -4.30
N PHE A 54 -0.59 -2.50 -4.49
CA PHE A 54 -1.54 -1.43 -4.19
C PHE A 54 -2.82 -1.57 -5.02
N VAL A 55 -3.95 -1.27 -4.39
CA VAL A 55 -5.25 -1.31 -5.06
C VAL A 55 -5.56 0.05 -5.69
N PHE A 56 -6.16 0.05 -6.87
CA PHE A 56 -6.57 1.26 -7.58
C PHE A 56 -8.02 1.11 -8.06
N PRO A 57 -8.77 2.21 -8.24
CA PRO A 57 -10.06 2.12 -8.89
C PRO A 57 -9.86 1.80 -10.38
N GLU A 58 -10.86 1.15 -10.98
CA GLU A 58 -10.89 0.93 -12.42
C GLU A 58 -10.65 2.24 -13.19
N GLY A 59 -9.80 2.18 -14.22
CA GLY A 59 -9.43 3.34 -15.06
C GLY A 59 -8.36 4.29 -14.50
N ALA A 60 -7.90 4.12 -13.25
CA ALA A 60 -6.85 4.96 -12.66
C ALA A 60 -5.59 4.19 -12.23
N ALA A 61 -5.57 2.86 -12.41
CA ALA A 61 -4.42 2.04 -12.09
C ALA A 61 -3.33 2.18 -13.16
N PRO A 62 -2.03 2.16 -12.79
CA PRO A 62 -0.99 1.94 -13.80
C PRO A 62 -1.20 0.59 -14.47
N ASP A 63 -1.02 0.52 -15.79
CA ASP A 63 -1.28 -0.71 -16.56
C ASP A 63 -0.47 -1.88 -16.05
N THR A 64 0.81 -1.63 -15.81
CA THR A 64 1.76 -2.59 -15.26
C THR A 64 2.82 -1.87 -14.43
N ILE A 65 3.32 -2.56 -13.40
CA ILE A 65 4.50 -2.19 -12.64
C ILE A 65 5.63 -3.10 -13.12
N LYS A 66 6.60 -2.51 -13.83
CA LYS A 66 7.76 -3.24 -14.33
C LYS A 66 8.85 -3.26 -13.28
N LEU A 67 9.29 -4.45 -12.92
CA LEU A 67 10.43 -4.70 -12.04
C LEU A 67 11.46 -5.52 -12.81
N PHE A 68 12.66 -5.68 -12.24
CA PHE A 68 13.66 -6.54 -12.84
C PHE A 68 13.17 -8.00 -12.87
N GLY A 69 12.99 -8.55 -14.07
CA GLY A 69 12.59 -9.95 -14.28
C GLY A 69 11.12 -10.28 -13.98
N ARG A 70 10.29 -9.31 -13.58
CA ARG A 70 8.85 -9.54 -13.35
C ARG A 70 8.00 -8.31 -13.63
N THR A 71 6.78 -8.55 -14.09
CA THR A 71 5.76 -7.53 -14.28
C THR A 71 4.61 -7.81 -13.31
N ILE A 72 4.23 -6.80 -12.53
CA ILE A 72 3.09 -6.89 -11.61
C ILE A 72 1.93 -6.10 -12.23
N VAL A 73 0.73 -6.69 -12.20
CA VAL A 73 -0.50 -5.96 -12.51
C VAL A 73 -1.13 -5.58 -11.17
N PRO A 74 -1.27 -4.27 -10.86
CA PRO A 74 -1.94 -3.85 -9.64
C PRO A 74 -3.38 -4.37 -9.60
N PRO A 75 -3.87 -4.85 -8.45
CA PRO A 75 -5.27 -5.18 -8.30
C PRO A 75 -6.16 -3.96 -8.56
N ARG A 76 -7.27 -4.19 -9.28
CA ARG A 76 -8.30 -3.18 -9.53
C ARG A 76 -9.54 -3.52 -8.72
N VAL A 77 -10.22 -2.50 -8.20
CA VAL A 77 -11.48 -2.65 -7.48
C VAL A 77 -12.53 -1.67 -8.02
N PRO A 78 -13.83 -1.97 -7.89
CA PRO A 78 -14.88 -1.02 -8.23
C PRO A 78 -14.69 0.32 -7.49
N MET A 79 -15.08 1.43 -8.12
CA MET A 79 -14.92 2.76 -7.51
C MET A 79 -15.57 2.85 -6.11
N ALA A 80 -16.75 2.24 -5.93
CA ALA A 80 -17.45 2.22 -4.65
C ALA A 80 -16.64 1.54 -3.53
N ASP A 81 -15.88 0.50 -3.87
CA ASP A 81 -14.98 -0.19 -2.94
C ASP A 81 -13.72 0.63 -2.68
N PHE A 82 -13.12 1.20 -3.73
CA PHE A 82 -11.96 2.08 -3.59
C PHE A 82 -12.25 3.26 -2.65
N MET A 83 -13.44 3.88 -2.78
CA MET A 83 -13.88 4.99 -1.95
C MET A 83 -13.97 4.66 -0.45
N LYS A 84 -13.97 3.38 -0.06
CA LYS A 84 -13.91 3.00 1.36
C LYS A 84 -12.54 3.30 1.98
N LEU A 85 -11.46 3.24 1.18
CA LEU A 85 -10.12 3.63 1.63
C LEU A 85 -10.02 5.13 1.89
N ALA A 86 -10.77 5.95 1.15
CA ALA A 86 -10.85 7.39 1.37
C ALA A 86 -11.60 7.77 2.67
N LYS A 87 -12.19 6.81 3.40
CA LYS A 87 -12.94 7.07 4.63
C LYS A 87 -12.16 6.77 5.91
N ILE A 88 -10.93 6.28 5.79
CA ILE A 88 -10.07 5.98 6.93
C ILE A 88 -8.70 6.64 6.75
N PRO A 89 -8.01 7.05 7.83
CA PRO A 89 -6.63 7.50 7.74
C PRO A 89 -5.69 6.35 7.34
N ILE A 90 -4.73 6.65 6.47
CA ILE A 90 -3.68 5.71 6.06
C ILE A 90 -2.32 6.40 6.17
N ILE A 91 -1.38 5.74 6.84
CA ILE A 91 0.02 6.18 6.88
C ILE A 91 0.94 5.11 6.28
N ILE A 92 1.86 5.53 5.43
CA ILE A 92 2.80 4.66 4.72
C ILE A 92 4.22 5.15 5.03
N TYR A 93 5.10 4.23 5.41
CA TYR A 93 6.50 4.51 5.69
C TYR A 93 7.41 3.80 4.69
N TYR A 94 8.44 4.51 4.21
CA TYR A 94 9.58 3.93 3.49
C TYR A 94 10.90 4.34 4.12
N GLY A 95 11.83 3.39 4.23
CA GLY A 95 13.16 3.59 4.79
C GLY A 95 14.13 4.32 3.87
N ASP A 96 15.40 4.24 4.22
CA ASP A 96 16.52 4.88 3.51
C ASP A 96 17.09 3.97 2.41
N ASN A 97 18.12 4.43 1.70
CA ASN A 97 18.84 3.70 0.65
C ASN A 97 17.99 3.32 -0.59
N ILE A 98 16.87 4.00 -0.78
CA ILE A 98 16.06 3.91 -2.00
C ILE A 98 16.60 4.94 -3.00
N PRO A 99 17.08 4.53 -4.18
CA PRO A 99 17.70 5.46 -5.12
C PRO A 99 16.64 6.40 -5.73
N GLU A 100 16.98 7.67 -5.90
CA GLU A 100 16.09 8.65 -6.56
C GLU A 100 15.96 8.37 -8.07
N GLN A 101 17.04 7.88 -8.68
CA GLN A 101 17.13 7.54 -10.10
C GLN A 101 17.12 6.04 -10.31
N HIS A 102 16.89 5.61 -11.56
CA HIS A 102 16.93 4.20 -11.92
C HIS A 102 18.23 3.52 -11.45
N SER A 103 18.11 2.32 -10.88
CA SER A 103 19.25 1.52 -10.43
C SER A 103 19.37 0.24 -11.24
N ALA A 104 20.61 -0.13 -11.60
CA ALA A 104 20.90 -1.44 -12.17
C ALA A 104 20.83 -2.56 -11.12
N ASN A 105 20.81 -2.24 -9.83
CA ASN A 105 20.61 -3.21 -8.76
C ASN A 105 19.11 -3.57 -8.67
N PRO A 106 18.74 -4.85 -8.89
CA PRO A 106 17.33 -5.27 -8.91
C PRO A 106 16.55 -4.95 -7.63
N GLY A 107 17.20 -5.06 -6.46
CA GLY A 107 16.58 -4.82 -5.16
C GLY A 107 16.31 -3.33 -4.93
N GLN A 108 17.31 -2.48 -5.21
CA GLN A 108 17.15 -1.03 -5.11
C GLN A 108 16.11 -0.50 -6.08
N GLU A 109 16.14 -0.97 -7.33
CA GLU A 109 15.15 -0.57 -8.33
C GLU A 109 13.74 -0.99 -7.94
N GLN A 110 13.58 -2.18 -7.34
CA GLN A 110 12.29 -2.62 -6.85
C GLN A 110 11.72 -1.66 -5.80
N TRP A 111 12.51 -1.25 -4.81
CA TRP A 111 12.06 -0.34 -3.77
C TRP A 111 11.77 1.07 -4.31
N ARG A 112 12.57 1.55 -5.26
CA ARG A 112 12.29 2.82 -5.96
C ARG A 112 10.95 2.77 -6.68
N VAL A 113 10.67 1.68 -7.40
CA VAL A 113 9.40 1.48 -8.10
C VAL A 113 8.24 1.37 -7.10
N PHE A 114 8.38 0.64 -6.00
CA PHE A 114 7.35 0.54 -4.97
C PHE A 114 7.04 1.89 -4.30
N LEU A 115 8.05 2.67 -3.95
CA LEU A 115 7.88 4.04 -3.45
C LEU A 115 7.14 4.92 -4.46
N SER A 116 7.45 4.81 -5.75
CA SER A 116 6.74 5.53 -6.83
C SER A 116 5.25 5.13 -6.92
N VAL A 117 4.94 3.84 -6.84
CA VAL A 117 3.56 3.34 -6.86
C VAL A 117 2.81 3.76 -5.59
N ALA A 118 3.48 3.78 -4.44
CA ALA A 118 2.91 4.26 -3.18
C ALA A 118 2.51 5.75 -3.27
N LYS A 119 3.34 6.58 -3.91
CA LYS A 119 3.01 8.00 -4.20
C LYS A 119 1.76 8.10 -5.07
N GLN A 120 1.65 7.28 -6.13
CA GLN A 120 0.46 7.24 -6.98
C GLN A 120 -0.79 6.78 -6.22
N PHE A 121 -0.67 5.77 -5.35
CA PHE A 121 -1.78 5.31 -4.50
C PHE A 121 -2.25 6.42 -3.56
N ARG A 122 -1.32 7.08 -2.86
CA ARG A 122 -1.61 8.25 -2.01
C ARG A 122 -2.38 9.30 -2.80
N ASP A 123 -1.90 9.68 -3.97
CA ASP A 123 -2.52 10.72 -4.79
C ASP A 123 -3.92 10.29 -5.30
N ALA A 124 -4.09 9.00 -5.64
CA ALA A 124 -5.37 8.45 -6.06
C ALA A 124 -6.42 8.48 -4.94
N VAL A 125 -6.03 8.17 -3.69
CA VAL A 125 -6.94 8.26 -2.54
C VAL A 125 -7.21 9.72 -2.15
N ASN A 126 -6.17 10.55 -2.05
CA ASN A 126 -6.29 11.95 -1.60
C ASN A 126 -7.07 12.84 -2.58
N SER A 127 -6.91 12.61 -3.89
CA SER A 127 -7.72 13.31 -4.92
C SER A 127 -9.22 13.03 -4.82
N ARG A 128 -9.63 12.05 -4.00
CA ARG A 128 -11.02 11.67 -3.73
C ARG A 128 -11.44 11.99 -2.29
N GLY A 129 -10.73 12.88 -1.62
CA GLY A 129 -11.04 13.34 -0.27
C GLY A 129 -10.57 12.41 0.85
N GLY A 130 -9.70 11.45 0.55
CA GLY A 130 -9.08 10.61 1.58
C GLY A 130 -7.89 11.26 2.27
N ASP A 131 -7.40 10.58 3.31
CA ASP A 131 -6.29 11.03 4.15
C ASP A 131 -5.16 9.98 4.15
N VAL A 132 -4.29 10.09 3.15
CA VAL A 132 -3.08 9.27 3.04
C VAL A 132 -1.84 10.14 3.25
N THR A 133 -1.05 9.79 4.25
CA THR A 133 0.28 10.35 4.48
C THR A 133 1.35 9.32 4.10
N LEU A 134 2.28 9.72 3.24
CA LEU A 134 3.46 8.91 2.90
C LEU A 134 4.71 9.60 3.43
N ILE A 135 5.45 8.90 4.27
CA ILE A 135 6.69 9.37 4.88
C ILE A 135 7.86 8.54 4.35
N HIS A 136 8.75 9.20 3.62
CA HIS A 136 10.07 8.68 3.30
C HIS A 136 11.02 9.15 4.41
N LEU A 137 11.45 8.23 5.27
CA LEU A 137 12.12 8.53 6.54
C LEU A 137 13.34 9.49 6.41
N PRO A 138 14.19 9.38 5.38
CA PRO A 138 15.31 10.32 5.20
C PRO A 138 14.88 11.77 5.02
N GLU A 139 13.71 12.03 4.42
CA GLU A 139 13.17 13.38 4.18
C GLU A 139 12.80 14.10 5.49
N ILE A 140 12.61 13.34 6.58
CA ILE A 140 12.34 13.87 7.92
C ILE A 140 13.54 13.69 8.89
N GLY A 141 14.73 13.40 8.35
CA GLY A 141 15.97 13.31 9.13
C GLY A 141 16.22 11.95 9.80
N ILE A 142 15.37 10.94 9.56
CA ILE A 142 15.60 9.57 10.05
C ILE A 142 16.34 8.79 8.97
N LYS A 143 17.64 8.57 9.18
CA LYS A 143 18.53 7.91 8.22
C LYS A 143 18.81 6.47 8.62
N GLY A 144 19.10 5.64 7.62
CA GLY A 144 19.59 4.28 7.82
C GLY A 144 20.95 4.25 8.52
N ASN A 145 21.32 3.08 9.03
CA ASN A 145 22.58 2.86 9.76
C ASN A 145 23.77 2.48 8.86
N THR A 146 23.69 2.82 7.57
CA THR A 146 24.79 2.62 6.61
C THR A 146 25.84 3.70 6.71
#